data_AF-A0A7G9YLK6-F1
#
_entry.id   AF-A0A7G9YLK6-F1
#
_cell.length_a   1.000
_cell.length_b   1.000
_cell.length_c   1.000
_cell.angle_alpha   90.00
_cell.angle_beta   90.00
_cell.angle_gamma   90.00
#
_symmetry.space_group_name_H-M   'P 1'
#
loop_
_entity.id
_entity.type
_entity.pdbx_description
1 polymer ?
#
loop_
_entity_poly.entity_id
_entity_poly.type
_entity_poly.pdbx_seq_one_letter_code
_entity_poly.pdbx_strand_id
1 'polypeptide(L)'
;MNESKIMRVYGETIFGRGLGYFREGRVTNVIKFRGRLIGEVSGTVGYTTEVDLDSLGCDCSCPYGGNCKHGVAVLLQYSDGRYVDCDEIMERVEGMDRDELLEVVEEFVRLNPASLMYLHVHPARGEGEPDEAQIKALDKQIRSMLRRIVDYGYADRGFADDLSGLIRFNEALLTKEQIFYILEFLVNNSEEYGCFYDDYADDYFGDEIFKNLCDAFARKEPEASDFERLKDLRGADNYDMLGLFFSEMVKKENAEVLVDFKVQIREILDKRSYVEFLINCGLDREARELIEVGESLFDENRFRLYLRIDEAAAIEFAQREGFYSSLIRYYHETGAHNETVDLFLEVVRDETLTDQLGRSLYFYRDILDSIKNSGSFDKSGIEGALRDLFEICYSMECYDVCVDSGMELGDKGLLRRLIGKDRTRSFGVESKMELLSYLLDEYPDEVAGELKALASSLIEAMGGYSYEKAADCVFLLKEIVSDADWRGYVKGVYDLHFRKINLWKEFKRRGVVLKRRKGVVEMVG
;
A
#
# COMPACT_ATOMS: atom_id res chain seq x y z
N MET A 1 -16.50 5.02 -26.24
CA MET A 1 -16.65 5.03 -24.77
C MET A 1 -17.68 6.08 -24.36
N ASN A 2 -18.34 5.98 -23.19
CA ASN A 2 -19.24 7.04 -22.69
C ASN A 2 -18.44 8.10 -21.91
N GLU A 3 -18.45 9.36 -22.34
CA GLU A 3 -17.77 10.48 -21.66
C GLU A 3 -18.16 10.61 -20.18
N SER A 4 -19.42 10.34 -19.83
CA SER A 4 -19.88 10.35 -18.44
C SER A 4 -19.21 9.26 -17.59
N LYS A 5 -18.83 8.12 -18.19
CA LYS A 5 -18.07 7.06 -17.49
C LYS A 5 -16.63 7.52 -17.23
N ILE A 6 -15.98 8.14 -18.21
CA ILE A 6 -14.63 8.70 -18.06
C ILE A 6 -14.63 9.79 -16.98
N MET A 7 -15.59 10.72 -17.04
CA MET A 7 -15.71 11.80 -16.07
C MET A 7 -15.97 11.29 -14.64
N ARG A 8 -16.65 10.15 -14.46
CA ARG A 8 -16.84 9.52 -13.15
C ARG A 8 -15.54 8.97 -12.56
N VAL A 9 -14.65 8.43 -13.39
CA VAL A 9 -13.37 7.84 -12.96
C VAL A 9 -12.31 8.92 -12.68
N TYR A 10 -12.24 9.96 -13.51
CA TYR A 10 -11.18 10.98 -13.45
C TYR A 10 -11.60 12.26 -12.71
N GLY A 11 -12.91 12.46 -12.51
CA GLY A 11 -13.46 13.71 -11.99
C GLY A 11 -13.55 14.82 -13.04
N GLU A 12 -14.44 15.78 -12.80
CA GLU A 12 -14.80 16.84 -13.75
C GLU A 12 -13.60 17.73 -14.13
N THR A 13 -12.75 18.08 -13.16
CA THR A 13 -11.58 18.94 -13.39
C THR A 13 -10.55 18.30 -14.31
N ILE A 14 -10.20 17.03 -14.07
CA ILE A 14 -9.21 16.31 -14.89
C ILE A 14 -9.79 16.01 -16.27
N PHE A 15 -11.06 15.62 -16.33
CA PHE A 15 -11.78 15.44 -17.59
C PHE A 15 -11.73 16.69 -18.46
N GLY A 16 -12.05 17.87 -17.89
CA GLY A 16 -12.00 19.13 -18.62
C GLY A 16 -10.62 19.45 -19.21
N ARG A 17 -9.55 19.18 -18.46
CA ARG A 17 -8.16 19.34 -18.94
C ARG A 17 -7.81 18.35 -20.04
N GLY A 18 -8.21 17.09 -19.89
CA GLY A 18 -7.95 16.04 -20.86
C GLY A 18 -8.71 16.25 -22.18
N LEU A 19 -9.95 16.73 -22.10
CA LEU A 19 -10.73 17.16 -23.25
C LEU A 19 -10.05 18.30 -24.00
N GLY A 20 -9.39 19.23 -23.29
CA GLY A 20 -8.53 20.24 -23.89
C GLY A 20 -7.39 19.62 -24.70
N TYR A 21 -6.64 18.69 -24.10
CA TYR A 21 -5.51 18.01 -24.76
C TYR A 21 -5.94 17.23 -26.01
N PHE A 22 -7.09 16.54 -25.93
CA PHE A 22 -7.68 15.83 -27.06
C PHE A 22 -8.05 16.80 -28.20
N ARG A 23 -8.75 17.90 -27.89
CA ARG A 23 -9.16 18.91 -28.88
C ARG A 23 -7.98 19.64 -29.52
N GLU A 24 -6.91 19.83 -28.76
CA GLU A 24 -5.65 20.41 -29.25
C GLU A 24 -4.82 19.42 -30.09
N GLY A 25 -5.27 18.16 -30.24
CA GLY A 25 -4.57 17.17 -31.06
C GLY A 25 -3.24 16.71 -30.48
N ARG A 26 -3.08 16.77 -29.15
CA ARG A 26 -1.82 16.44 -28.48
C ARG A 26 -1.52 14.94 -28.41
N VAL A 27 -2.51 14.08 -28.68
CA VAL A 27 -2.35 12.63 -28.69
C VAL A 27 -1.86 12.22 -30.08
N THR A 28 -0.60 11.80 -30.17
CA THR A 28 0.07 11.52 -31.45
C THR A 28 -0.20 10.11 -31.95
N ASN A 29 -0.30 9.15 -31.04
CA ASN A 29 -0.62 7.76 -31.36
C ASN A 29 -1.47 7.11 -30.26
N VAL A 30 -2.32 6.17 -30.64
CA VAL A 30 -3.05 5.29 -29.72
C VAL A 30 -3.09 3.90 -30.32
N ILE A 31 -2.62 2.91 -29.56
CA ILE A 31 -2.63 1.50 -29.93
C ILE A 31 -3.56 0.78 -28.96
N LYS A 32 -4.54 0.03 -29.47
CA LYS A 32 -5.33 -0.91 -28.69
C LYS A 32 -4.64 -2.27 -28.73
N PHE A 33 -4.38 -2.87 -27.58
CA PHE A 33 -3.79 -4.21 -27.49
C PHE A 33 -4.29 -4.93 -26.24
N ARG A 34 -4.86 -6.12 -26.40
CA ARG A 34 -5.27 -7.03 -25.30
C ARG A 34 -6.06 -6.34 -24.18
N GLY A 35 -7.06 -5.54 -24.55
CA GLY A 35 -7.92 -4.83 -23.58
C GLY A 35 -7.32 -3.56 -23.00
N ARG A 36 -6.17 -3.10 -23.49
CA ARG A 36 -5.51 -1.86 -23.06
C ARG A 36 -5.30 -0.90 -24.21
N LEU A 37 -5.12 0.38 -23.88
CA LEU A 37 -4.72 1.44 -24.78
C LEU A 37 -3.32 1.92 -24.39
N ILE A 38 -2.42 2.01 -25.36
CA ILE A 38 -1.09 2.58 -25.20
C ILE A 38 -1.06 3.84 -26.08
N GLY A 39 -0.96 5.00 -25.47
CA GLY A 39 -1.00 6.28 -26.16
C GLY A 39 0.23 7.14 -25.90
N GLU A 40 0.62 7.91 -26.91
CA GLU A 40 1.68 8.91 -26.81
C GLU A 40 1.05 10.31 -26.79
N VAL A 41 1.33 11.10 -25.75
CA VAL A 41 0.70 12.41 -25.53
C VAL A 41 1.74 13.50 -25.35
N SER A 42 1.67 14.53 -26.19
CA SER A 42 2.56 15.68 -26.14
C SER A 42 2.18 16.65 -25.01
N GLY A 43 3.11 16.87 -24.08
CA GLY A 43 3.02 17.88 -23.02
C GLY A 43 4.28 18.74 -22.97
N THR A 44 4.88 18.90 -21.78
CA THR A 44 6.21 19.51 -21.64
C THR A 44 7.28 18.64 -22.32
N VAL A 45 7.09 17.32 -22.25
CA VAL A 45 7.80 16.27 -23.00
C VAL A 45 6.75 15.31 -23.58
N GLY A 46 7.18 14.27 -24.31
CA GLY A 46 6.29 13.17 -24.70
C GLY A 46 6.01 12.28 -23.49
N TYR A 47 4.74 11.91 -23.30
CA TYR A 47 4.31 11.02 -22.23
C TYR A 47 3.63 9.78 -22.79
N THR A 48 4.16 8.61 -22.42
CA THR A 48 3.51 7.32 -22.65
C THR A 48 2.40 7.16 -21.61
N THR A 49 1.22 6.79 -22.08
CA THR A 49 -0.01 6.72 -21.30
C THR A 49 -0.68 5.39 -21.58
N GLU A 50 -0.78 4.53 -20.56
CA GLU A 50 -1.47 3.26 -20.65
C GLU A 50 -2.84 3.36 -19.96
N VAL A 51 -3.88 2.83 -20.60
CA VAL A 51 -5.24 2.83 -20.06
C VAL A 51 -5.87 1.45 -20.20
N ASP A 52 -6.37 0.92 -19.09
CA ASP A 52 -7.14 -0.32 -19.07
C ASP A 52 -8.59 -0.05 -19.51
N LEU A 53 -9.10 -0.77 -20.51
CA LEU A 53 -10.44 -0.48 -21.09
C LEU A 53 -11.60 -0.87 -20.18
N ASP A 54 -11.39 -1.79 -19.24
CA ASP A 54 -12.44 -2.29 -18.35
C ASP A 54 -12.66 -1.30 -17.20
N SER A 55 -11.58 -1.03 -16.46
CA SER A 55 -11.55 -0.12 -15.31
C SER A 55 -11.52 1.36 -15.70
N LEU A 56 -10.99 1.67 -16.88
CA LEU A 56 -10.59 3.02 -17.33
C LEU A 56 -9.46 3.64 -16.50
N GLY A 57 -8.81 2.85 -15.64
CA GLY A 57 -7.63 3.28 -14.91
C GLY A 57 -6.49 3.59 -15.88
N CYS A 58 -5.80 4.69 -15.62
CA CYS A 58 -4.64 5.11 -16.40
C CYS A 58 -3.38 5.08 -15.55
N ASP A 59 -2.30 4.59 -16.15
CA ASP A 59 -0.92 4.83 -15.74
C ASP A 59 -0.24 5.71 -16.80
N CYS A 60 0.56 6.68 -16.39
CA CYS A 60 1.16 7.63 -17.31
C CYS A 60 2.51 8.10 -16.79
N SER A 61 3.50 8.17 -17.68
CA SER A 61 4.86 8.63 -17.37
C SER A 61 4.98 10.13 -17.04
N CYS A 62 3.86 10.83 -16.87
CA CYS A 62 3.88 12.22 -16.45
C CYS A 62 4.02 12.35 -14.93
N PRO A 63 4.45 13.51 -14.39
CA PRO A 63 4.61 13.69 -12.93
C PRO A 63 3.34 13.55 -12.10
N TYR A 64 2.18 13.39 -12.73
CA TYR A 64 0.92 13.10 -12.05
C TYR A 64 0.69 11.59 -11.86
N GLY A 65 1.42 10.74 -12.61
CA GLY A 65 1.26 9.29 -12.59
C GLY A 65 -0.10 8.86 -13.12
N GLY A 66 -0.95 8.37 -12.22
CA GLY A 66 -2.22 7.74 -12.58
C GLY A 66 -3.42 8.68 -12.80
N ASN A 67 -4.41 8.21 -13.55
CA ASN A 67 -5.68 8.90 -13.82
C ASN A 67 -5.53 10.40 -14.16
N CYS A 68 -4.51 10.72 -14.94
CA CYS A 68 -4.18 12.08 -15.30
C CYS A 68 -4.99 12.54 -16.54
N LYS A 69 -4.81 13.82 -16.92
CA LYS A 69 -5.44 14.40 -18.12
C LYS A 69 -5.04 13.68 -19.43
N HIS A 70 -3.89 13.01 -19.48
CA HIS A 70 -3.45 12.27 -20.66
C HIS A 70 -4.28 11.00 -20.87
N GLY A 71 -4.61 10.27 -19.78
CA GLY A 71 -5.51 9.10 -19.85
C GLY A 71 -6.87 9.46 -20.42
N VAL A 72 -7.45 10.59 -20.00
CA VAL A 72 -8.68 11.14 -20.60
C VAL A 72 -8.50 11.41 -22.09
N ALA A 73 -7.40 12.06 -22.49
CA ALA A 73 -7.16 12.39 -23.90
C ALA A 73 -7.03 11.13 -24.78
N VAL A 74 -6.35 10.09 -24.29
CA VAL A 74 -6.23 8.79 -24.96
C VAL A 74 -7.59 8.09 -25.09
N LEU A 75 -8.38 8.06 -24.01
CA LEU A 75 -9.73 7.47 -24.01
C LEU A 75 -10.69 8.18 -24.98
N LEU A 76 -10.58 9.50 -25.09
CA LEU A 76 -11.35 10.29 -26.05
C LEU A 76 -10.92 10.02 -27.48
N GLN A 77 -9.61 9.92 -27.75
CA GLN A 77 -9.08 9.59 -29.07
C GLN A 77 -9.47 8.18 -29.52
N TYR A 78 -9.41 7.20 -28.61
CA TYR A 78 -9.95 5.86 -28.85
C TYR A 78 -11.45 5.89 -29.15
N SER A 79 -12.23 6.67 -28.39
CA SER A 79 -13.69 6.80 -28.60
C SER A 79 -14.06 7.44 -29.92
N ASP A 80 -13.18 8.28 -30.47
CA ASP A 80 -13.29 8.93 -31.77
C ASP A 80 -12.83 8.01 -32.92
N GLY A 81 -12.44 6.76 -32.63
CA GLY A 81 -12.02 5.77 -33.63
C GLY A 81 -10.61 6.00 -34.18
N ARG A 82 -9.82 6.91 -33.61
CA ARG A 82 -8.47 7.24 -34.06
C ARG A 82 -7.42 6.45 -33.27
N TYR A 83 -7.32 5.16 -33.57
CA TYR A 83 -6.35 4.25 -32.97
C TYR A 83 -5.93 3.15 -33.96
N VAL A 84 -4.84 2.46 -33.64
CA VAL A 84 -4.39 1.23 -34.32
C VAL A 84 -4.83 0.04 -33.49
N ASP A 85 -5.58 -0.90 -34.07
CA ASP A 85 -5.96 -2.14 -33.39
C ASP A 85 -4.85 -3.18 -33.56
N CYS A 86 -4.01 -3.33 -32.53
CA CYS A 86 -2.92 -4.29 -32.55
C CYS A 86 -3.44 -5.73 -32.51
N ASP A 87 -4.62 -5.98 -31.92
CA ASP A 87 -5.20 -7.33 -31.91
C ASP A 87 -5.49 -7.81 -33.35
N GLU A 88 -6.02 -6.93 -34.22
CA GLU A 88 -6.21 -7.22 -35.65
C GLU A 88 -4.89 -7.43 -36.40
N ILE A 89 -3.84 -6.70 -36.01
CA ILE A 89 -2.48 -6.90 -36.57
C ILE A 89 -1.95 -8.27 -36.15
N MET A 90 -2.11 -8.65 -34.88
CA MET A 90 -1.63 -9.93 -34.37
C MET A 90 -2.34 -11.12 -35.03
N GLU A 91 -3.65 -11.04 -35.28
CA GLU A 91 -4.37 -12.08 -36.04
C GLU A 91 -3.77 -12.29 -37.44
N ARG A 92 -3.30 -11.22 -38.09
CA ARG A 92 -2.61 -11.33 -39.38
C ARG A 92 -1.22 -11.94 -39.24
N VAL A 93 -0.48 -11.55 -38.21
CA VAL A 93 0.86 -12.09 -37.91
C VAL A 93 0.79 -13.58 -37.57
N GLU A 94 -0.24 -14.02 -36.88
CA GLU A 94 -0.48 -15.45 -36.58
C GLU A 94 -0.69 -16.31 -37.84
N GLY A 95 -1.20 -15.70 -38.92
CA GLY A 95 -1.38 -16.35 -40.21
C GLY A 95 -0.15 -16.35 -41.11
N MET A 96 0.92 -15.62 -40.75
CA MET A 96 2.14 -15.52 -41.54
C MET A 96 2.93 -16.82 -41.51
N ASP A 97 3.55 -17.16 -42.63
CA ASP A 97 4.56 -18.20 -42.63
C ASP A 97 5.89 -17.68 -42.03
N ARG A 98 6.86 -18.59 -41.90
CA ARG A 98 8.16 -18.28 -41.31
C ARG A 98 8.91 -17.21 -42.10
N ASP A 99 8.84 -17.23 -43.42
CA ASP A 99 9.64 -16.34 -44.27
C ASP A 99 9.01 -14.94 -44.27
N GLU A 100 7.69 -14.85 -44.31
CA GLU A 100 6.96 -13.58 -44.13
C GLU A 100 7.23 -12.96 -42.76
N LEU A 101 7.24 -13.75 -41.69
CA LEU A 101 7.57 -13.26 -40.35
C LEU A 101 9.01 -12.76 -40.26
N LEU A 102 9.95 -13.45 -40.91
CA LEU A 102 11.35 -13.03 -40.97
C LEU A 102 11.49 -11.68 -41.69
N GLU A 103 10.78 -11.47 -42.80
CA GLU A 103 10.78 -10.17 -43.51
C GLU A 103 10.26 -9.03 -42.61
N VAL A 104 9.20 -9.29 -41.84
CA VAL A 104 8.67 -8.31 -40.87
C VAL A 104 9.70 -8.01 -39.78
N VAL A 105 10.35 -9.03 -39.21
CA VAL A 105 11.40 -8.84 -38.20
C VAL A 105 12.57 -8.05 -38.78
N GLU A 106 13.03 -8.38 -39.98
CA GLU A 106 14.10 -7.64 -40.66
C GLU A 106 13.74 -6.16 -40.87
N GLU A 107 12.49 -5.87 -41.23
CA GLU A 107 12.01 -4.50 -41.38
C GLU A 107 11.95 -3.76 -40.03
N PHE A 108 11.46 -4.40 -38.96
CA PHE A 108 11.50 -3.82 -37.60
C PHE A 108 12.92 -3.51 -37.15
N VAL A 109 13.87 -4.43 -37.39
CA VAL A 109 15.28 -4.24 -37.07
C VAL A 109 15.89 -3.10 -37.89
N ARG A 110 15.52 -2.96 -39.17
CA ARG A 110 16.00 -1.86 -40.02
C ARG A 110 15.45 -0.50 -39.58
N LEU A 111 14.17 -0.45 -39.20
CA LEU A 111 13.49 0.78 -38.77
C LEU A 111 13.91 1.20 -37.36
N ASN A 112 14.15 0.23 -36.47
CA ASN A 112 14.59 0.47 -35.11
C ASN A 112 15.61 -0.61 -34.69
N PRO A 113 16.92 -0.38 -34.96
CA PRO A 113 17.96 -1.35 -34.61
C PRO A 113 18.05 -1.65 -33.10
N ALA A 114 17.60 -0.73 -32.24
CA ALA A 114 17.54 -0.97 -30.79
C ALA A 114 16.52 -2.08 -30.45
N SER A 115 15.53 -2.36 -31.30
CA SER A 115 14.60 -3.47 -31.12
C SER A 115 15.29 -4.84 -31.10
N LEU A 116 16.50 -4.97 -31.67
CA LEU A 116 17.31 -6.19 -31.55
C LEU A 116 17.68 -6.50 -30.09
N MET A 117 17.79 -5.49 -29.22
CA MET A 117 18.09 -5.68 -27.80
C MET A 117 17.02 -6.53 -27.10
N TYR A 118 15.80 -6.52 -27.63
CA TYR A 118 14.66 -7.30 -27.13
C TYR A 118 14.42 -8.61 -27.90
N LEU A 119 15.13 -8.85 -29.01
CA LEU A 119 14.99 -10.04 -29.87
C LEU A 119 16.08 -11.09 -29.66
N HIS A 120 17.13 -10.82 -28.89
CA HIS A 120 18.13 -11.83 -28.47
C HIS A 120 17.56 -12.94 -27.53
N VAL A 121 16.24 -13.03 -27.44
CA VAL A 121 15.42 -13.85 -26.55
C VAL A 121 15.28 -15.33 -26.98
N HIS A 122 15.80 -15.72 -28.14
CA HIS A 122 15.89 -17.13 -28.48
C HIS A 122 17.35 -17.55 -28.59
N PRO A 123 17.93 -18.22 -27.57
CA PRO A 123 19.07 -19.09 -27.85
C PRO A 123 18.64 -19.97 -29.02
N ALA A 124 19.45 -20.00 -30.08
CA ALA A 124 19.24 -20.97 -31.15
C ALA A 124 19.05 -22.32 -30.46
N ARG A 125 17.91 -22.98 -30.70
CA ARG A 125 17.71 -24.36 -30.24
C ARG A 125 18.84 -25.18 -30.84
N GLY A 126 19.86 -25.47 -30.04
CA GLY A 126 21.12 -26.04 -30.49
C GLY A 126 22.21 -25.77 -29.48
N GLU A 127 22.38 -26.73 -28.59
CA GLU A 127 23.45 -26.89 -27.59
C GLU A 127 24.80 -26.30 -28.03
N GLY A 128 25.23 -25.25 -27.31
CA GLY A 128 26.57 -24.69 -27.35
C GLY A 128 26.75 -23.75 -26.18
N GLU A 129 27.94 -23.76 -25.56
CA GLU A 129 28.31 -22.73 -24.58
C GLU A 129 28.09 -21.33 -25.18
N PRO A 130 27.73 -20.33 -24.36
CA PRO A 130 27.62 -18.94 -24.79
C PRO A 130 28.80 -18.53 -25.68
N ASP A 131 28.53 -17.98 -26.87
CA ASP A 131 29.60 -17.50 -27.73
C ASP A 131 30.33 -16.35 -27.00
N GLU A 132 31.65 -16.45 -26.86
CA GLU A 132 32.50 -15.45 -26.21
C GLU A 132 32.27 -14.03 -26.80
N ALA A 133 31.91 -13.97 -28.08
CA ALA A 133 31.51 -12.72 -28.74
C ALA A 133 30.22 -12.12 -28.17
N GLN A 134 29.23 -12.96 -27.83
CA GLN A 134 27.97 -12.52 -27.22
C GLN A 134 28.20 -11.99 -25.80
N ILE A 135 29.01 -12.68 -24.99
CA ILE A 135 29.36 -12.21 -23.63
C ILE A 135 30.06 -10.85 -23.70
N LYS A 136 31.01 -10.67 -24.62
CA LYS A 136 31.71 -9.38 -24.82
C LYS A 136 30.78 -8.27 -25.33
N ALA A 137 29.84 -8.61 -26.21
CA ALA A 137 28.84 -7.66 -26.69
C ALA A 137 27.93 -7.19 -25.54
N LEU A 138 27.48 -8.13 -24.69
CA LEU A 138 26.69 -7.84 -23.50
C LEU A 138 27.46 -6.99 -22.49
N ASP A 139 28.74 -7.28 -22.23
CA ASP A 139 29.59 -6.45 -21.35
C ASP A 139 29.66 -5.01 -21.85
N LYS A 140 29.86 -4.82 -23.16
CA LYS A 140 29.88 -3.49 -23.76
C LYS A 140 28.53 -2.76 -23.61
N GLN A 141 27.42 -3.49 -23.75
CA GLN A 141 26.07 -2.93 -23.58
C GLN A 141 25.83 -2.52 -22.13
N ILE A 142 26.09 -3.39 -21.15
CA ILE A 142 25.98 -3.10 -19.71
C ILE A 142 26.79 -1.85 -19.36
N ARG A 143 28.07 -1.81 -19.75
CA ARG A 143 28.95 -0.65 -19.49
C ARG A 143 28.45 0.62 -20.17
N SER A 144 27.96 0.52 -21.40
CA SER A 144 27.42 1.68 -22.12
C SER A 144 26.14 2.20 -21.46
N MET A 145 25.31 1.30 -20.95
CA MET A 145 24.07 1.65 -20.28
C MET A 145 24.36 2.32 -18.94
N LEU A 146 25.16 1.69 -18.08
CA LEU A 146 25.54 2.25 -16.79
C LEU A 146 26.31 3.58 -16.91
N ARG A 147 27.11 3.77 -17.97
CA ARG A 147 27.77 5.07 -18.22
C ARG A 147 26.77 6.22 -18.37
N ARG A 148 25.54 5.97 -18.86
CA ARG A 148 24.50 7.00 -18.97
C ARG A 148 24.17 7.61 -17.60
N ILE A 149 24.22 6.82 -16.51
CA ILE A 149 24.05 7.34 -15.16
C ILE A 149 25.11 8.40 -14.86
N VAL A 150 26.38 8.10 -15.13
CA VAL A 150 27.50 9.03 -14.88
C VAL A 150 27.38 10.27 -15.77
N ASP A 151 27.01 10.08 -17.04
CA ASP A 151 26.94 11.16 -18.03
C ASP A 151 25.78 12.13 -17.76
N TYR A 152 24.65 11.64 -17.25
CA TYR A 152 23.43 12.43 -17.05
C TYR A 152 23.13 12.76 -15.59
N GLY A 153 23.75 12.07 -14.63
CA GLY A 153 23.51 12.26 -13.19
C GLY A 153 22.07 11.97 -12.76
N TYR A 154 21.40 11.04 -13.45
CA TYR A 154 20.03 10.62 -13.15
C TYR A 154 19.67 9.31 -13.85
N ALA A 155 18.81 8.50 -13.24
CA ALA A 155 18.15 7.35 -13.87
C ALA A 155 16.64 7.43 -13.63
N ASP A 156 15.87 7.47 -14.71
CA ASP A 156 14.41 7.45 -14.68
C ASP A 156 13.86 6.02 -14.71
N ARG A 157 12.53 5.89 -14.59
CA ARG A 157 11.83 4.61 -14.69
C ARG A 157 12.12 3.89 -16.01
N GLY A 158 12.20 4.62 -17.13
CA GLY A 158 12.54 4.04 -18.43
C GLY A 158 13.93 3.39 -18.44
N PHE A 159 14.93 4.04 -17.83
CA PHE A 159 16.25 3.44 -17.65
C PHE A 159 16.19 2.17 -16.81
N ALA A 160 15.45 2.20 -15.69
CA ALA A 160 15.35 1.03 -14.80
C ALA A 160 14.67 -0.15 -15.52
N ASP A 161 13.60 0.11 -16.27
CA ASP A 161 12.90 -0.88 -17.08
C ASP A 161 13.80 -1.48 -18.17
N ASP A 162 14.56 -0.63 -18.88
CA ASP A 162 15.52 -1.06 -19.90
C ASP A 162 16.61 -1.96 -19.28
N LEU A 163 17.12 -1.62 -18.08
CA LEU A 163 18.24 -2.33 -17.44
C LEU A 163 17.75 -3.67 -16.89
N SER A 164 16.60 -3.64 -16.22
CA SER A 164 15.89 -4.83 -15.74
C SER A 164 15.60 -5.79 -16.89
N GLY A 165 15.07 -5.27 -18.01
CA GLY A 165 14.85 -6.04 -19.23
C GLY A 165 16.15 -6.65 -19.77
N LEU A 166 17.23 -5.86 -19.87
CA LEU A 166 18.53 -6.34 -20.33
C LEU A 166 19.03 -7.52 -19.48
N ILE A 167 18.93 -7.43 -18.15
CA ILE A 167 19.35 -8.48 -17.22
C ILE A 167 18.48 -9.72 -17.40
N ARG A 168 17.16 -9.57 -17.34
CA ARG A 168 16.19 -10.68 -17.46
C ARG A 168 16.33 -11.43 -18.78
N PHE A 169 16.45 -10.73 -19.90
CA PHE A 169 16.52 -11.35 -21.22
C PHE A 169 17.89 -11.98 -21.52
N ASN A 170 18.95 -11.58 -20.82
CA ASN A 170 20.31 -12.11 -21.01
C ASN A 170 20.81 -12.93 -19.81
N GLU A 171 19.91 -13.37 -18.94
CA GLU A 171 20.22 -14.11 -17.72
C GLU A 171 21.14 -15.32 -17.96
N ALA A 172 20.86 -16.10 -19.00
CA ALA A 172 21.67 -17.26 -19.39
C ALA A 172 23.09 -16.88 -19.86
N LEU A 173 23.29 -15.66 -20.39
CA LEU A 173 24.58 -15.16 -20.89
C LEU A 173 25.38 -14.40 -19.83
N LEU A 174 24.71 -13.83 -18.81
CA LEU A 174 25.37 -13.07 -17.75
C LEU A 174 26.42 -13.92 -17.02
N THR A 175 27.59 -13.36 -16.78
CA THR A 175 28.62 -13.98 -15.93
C THR A 175 28.54 -13.43 -14.50
N LYS A 176 29.11 -14.17 -13.52
CA LYS A 176 29.20 -13.67 -12.13
C LYS A 176 29.87 -12.30 -12.06
N GLU A 177 30.95 -12.09 -12.81
CA GLU A 177 31.65 -10.80 -12.83
C GLU A 177 30.80 -9.66 -13.41
N GLN A 178 29.94 -9.93 -14.39
CA GLN A 178 29.02 -8.92 -14.91
C GLN A 178 27.92 -8.59 -13.89
N ILE A 179 27.39 -9.59 -13.19
CA ILE A 179 26.42 -9.39 -12.12
C ILE A 179 27.03 -8.52 -11.02
N PHE A 180 28.22 -8.89 -10.52
CA PHE A 180 28.92 -8.10 -9.50
C PHE A 180 29.28 -6.71 -9.99
N TYR A 181 29.70 -6.55 -11.25
CA TYR A 181 29.96 -5.23 -11.82
C TYR A 181 28.72 -4.33 -11.79
N ILE A 182 27.53 -4.87 -12.11
CA ILE A 182 26.27 -4.13 -12.04
C ILE A 182 25.95 -3.76 -10.58
N LEU A 183 26.00 -4.73 -9.66
CA LEU A 183 25.72 -4.50 -8.24
C LEU A 183 26.67 -3.45 -7.63
N GLU A 184 27.97 -3.61 -7.84
CA GLU A 184 29.01 -2.69 -7.39
C GLU A 184 28.80 -1.29 -7.98
N PHE A 185 28.49 -1.18 -9.27
CA PHE A 185 28.22 0.12 -9.89
C PHE A 185 26.99 0.78 -9.27
N LEU A 186 25.87 0.06 -9.15
CA LEU A 186 24.63 0.64 -8.65
C LEU A 186 24.79 1.10 -7.20
N VAL A 187 25.38 0.29 -6.33
CA VAL A 187 25.61 0.63 -4.91
C VAL A 187 26.53 1.84 -4.78
N ASN A 188 27.67 1.84 -5.47
CA ASN A 188 28.69 2.89 -5.32
C ASN A 188 28.28 4.23 -5.93
N ASN A 189 27.33 4.26 -6.87
CA ASN A 189 26.85 5.48 -7.53
C ASN A 189 25.39 5.80 -7.17
N SER A 190 24.84 5.18 -6.12
CA SER A 190 23.44 5.31 -5.68
C SER A 190 22.96 6.75 -5.55
N GLU A 191 23.79 7.62 -4.96
CA GLU A 191 23.51 9.06 -4.83
C GLU A 191 23.45 9.79 -6.18
N GLU A 192 24.25 9.36 -7.17
CA GLU A 192 24.35 10.06 -8.46
C GLU A 192 23.08 9.94 -9.29
N TYR A 193 22.33 8.84 -9.15
CA TYR A 193 21.07 8.64 -9.89
C TYR A 193 19.82 8.67 -9.03
N GLY A 194 19.95 8.94 -7.73
CA GLY A 194 18.81 9.04 -6.82
C GLY A 194 18.22 7.70 -6.40
N CYS A 195 19.00 6.61 -6.38
CA CYS A 195 18.61 5.29 -5.85
C CYS A 195 17.31 4.70 -6.44
N PHE A 196 16.93 5.10 -7.66
CA PHE A 196 15.65 4.74 -8.28
C PHE A 196 14.42 5.13 -7.44
N TYR A 197 14.50 6.26 -6.73
CA TYR A 197 13.41 6.81 -5.92
C TYR A 197 12.77 8.04 -6.58
N ASP A 198 11.44 8.07 -6.62
CA ASP A 198 10.64 9.20 -7.08
C ASP A 198 10.10 9.98 -5.87
N ASP A 199 10.56 11.23 -5.70
CA ASP A 199 10.17 12.10 -4.59
C ASP A 199 8.73 12.63 -4.69
N TYR A 200 8.14 12.62 -5.88
CA TYR A 200 6.75 13.02 -6.09
C TYR A 200 5.78 11.90 -5.77
N ALA A 201 6.12 10.66 -6.16
CA ALA A 201 5.28 9.49 -5.94
C ALA A 201 5.53 8.81 -4.58
N ASP A 202 6.64 9.13 -3.91
CA ASP A 202 7.13 8.41 -2.72
C ASP A 202 7.25 6.90 -3.01
N ASP A 203 7.81 6.56 -4.18
CA ASP A 203 7.95 5.18 -4.65
C ASP A 203 9.36 4.87 -5.17
N TYR A 204 9.72 3.57 -5.09
CA TYR A 204 10.94 3.02 -5.68
C TYR A 204 10.58 2.26 -6.95
N PHE A 205 11.39 2.39 -7.99
CA PHE A 205 11.15 1.76 -9.29
C PHE A 205 12.33 0.91 -9.80
N GLY A 206 13.34 0.65 -8.94
CA GLY A 206 14.51 -0.16 -9.26
C GLY A 206 14.38 -1.65 -8.93
N ASP A 207 13.27 -2.06 -8.31
CA ASP A 207 13.11 -3.36 -7.65
C ASP A 207 13.46 -4.57 -8.52
N GLU A 208 12.95 -4.57 -9.74
CA GLU A 208 13.08 -5.69 -10.67
C GLU A 208 14.55 -5.89 -11.12
N ILE A 209 15.39 -4.86 -11.08
CA ILE A 209 16.82 -4.98 -11.39
C ILE A 209 17.47 -5.95 -10.39
N PHE A 210 17.26 -5.72 -9.09
CA PHE A 210 17.90 -6.49 -8.02
C PHE A 210 17.36 -7.92 -7.95
N LYS A 211 16.06 -8.13 -8.18
CA LYS A 211 15.48 -9.47 -8.27
C LYS A 211 16.07 -10.27 -9.42
N ASN A 212 16.08 -9.70 -10.63
CA ASN A 212 16.64 -10.36 -11.81
C ASN A 212 18.14 -10.65 -11.66
N LEU A 213 18.90 -9.78 -10.97
CA LEU A 213 20.31 -10.05 -10.66
C LEU A 213 20.48 -11.21 -9.67
N CYS A 214 19.61 -11.35 -8.68
CA CYS A 214 19.65 -12.45 -7.72
C CYS A 214 19.31 -13.79 -8.39
N ASP A 215 18.25 -13.80 -9.19
CA ASP A 215 17.85 -14.93 -10.02
C ASP A 215 18.99 -15.38 -10.94
N ALA A 216 19.63 -14.42 -11.62
CA ALA A 216 20.79 -14.69 -12.45
C ALA A 216 21.93 -15.27 -11.60
N PHE A 217 22.26 -14.66 -10.46
CA PHE A 217 23.33 -15.08 -9.56
C PHE A 217 23.17 -16.53 -9.09
N ALA A 218 21.98 -16.91 -8.63
CA ALA A 218 21.70 -18.25 -8.12
C ALA A 218 21.97 -19.34 -9.16
N ARG A 219 21.83 -19.03 -10.46
CA ARG A 219 22.03 -19.97 -11.57
C ARG A 219 23.48 -20.03 -12.10
N LYS A 220 24.43 -19.31 -11.50
CA LYS A 220 25.82 -19.17 -12.01
C LYS A 220 26.88 -19.89 -11.20
N GLU A 221 26.51 -21.01 -10.58
CA GLU A 221 27.44 -21.82 -9.77
C GLU A 221 28.18 -20.94 -8.75
N PRO A 222 27.43 -20.34 -7.79
CA PRO A 222 28.03 -19.49 -6.77
C PRO A 222 29.06 -20.28 -5.95
N GLU A 223 30.03 -19.56 -5.41
CA GLU A 223 31.07 -20.12 -4.54
C GLU A 223 31.24 -19.27 -3.28
N ALA A 224 31.94 -19.79 -2.26
CA ALA A 224 32.02 -19.13 -0.96
C ALA A 224 32.54 -17.67 -1.03
N SER A 225 33.48 -17.37 -1.94
CA SER A 225 34.00 -16.00 -2.11
C SER A 225 32.97 -15.02 -2.67
N ASP A 226 31.94 -15.49 -3.38
CA ASP A 226 30.88 -14.63 -3.89
C ASP A 226 30.05 -14.03 -2.76
N PHE A 227 29.82 -14.80 -1.69
CA PHE A 227 29.07 -14.33 -0.52
C PHE A 227 29.87 -13.33 0.33
N GLU A 228 31.20 -13.47 0.38
CA GLU A 228 32.06 -12.43 0.98
C GLU A 228 31.96 -11.12 0.19
N ARG A 229 31.95 -11.16 -1.15
CA ARG A 229 31.70 -9.95 -1.97
C ARG A 229 30.32 -9.34 -1.71
N LEU A 230 29.28 -10.15 -1.62
CA LEU A 230 27.92 -9.67 -1.29
C LEU A 230 27.85 -9.04 0.10
N LYS A 231 28.58 -9.60 1.07
CA LYS A 231 28.68 -9.07 2.44
C LYS A 231 29.41 -7.73 2.46
N ASP A 232 30.52 -7.61 1.74
CA ASP A 232 31.25 -6.34 1.59
C ASP A 232 30.37 -5.28 0.92
N LEU A 233 29.65 -5.66 -0.14
CA LEU A 233 28.69 -4.79 -0.83
C LEU A 233 27.57 -4.32 0.08
N ARG A 234 26.98 -5.21 0.89
CA ARG A 234 25.97 -4.85 1.89
C ARG A 234 26.52 -3.84 2.90
N GLY A 235 27.79 -3.94 3.27
CA GLY A 235 28.46 -2.98 4.15
C GLY A 235 28.66 -1.59 3.52
N ALA A 236 28.70 -1.50 2.19
CA ALA A 236 28.81 -0.25 1.44
C ALA A 236 27.44 0.36 1.03
N ASP A 237 26.36 -0.41 1.14
CA ASP A 237 25.02 -0.02 0.75
C ASP A 237 24.34 0.85 1.82
N ASN A 238 24.47 2.17 1.66
CA ASN A 238 23.89 3.15 2.58
C ASN A 238 22.37 3.35 2.39
N TYR A 239 21.79 2.81 1.32
CA TYR A 239 20.41 3.06 0.90
C TYR A 239 19.53 1.81 0.87
N ASP A 240 20.05 0.67 1.37
CA ASP A 240 19.37 -0.63 1.42
C ASP A 240 18.82 -1.11 0.06
N MET A 241 19.51 -0.76 -1.03
CA MET A 241 19.11 -1.16 -2.37
C MET A 241 19.25 -2.67 -2.58
N LEU A 242 20.21 -3.31 -1.92
CA LEU A 242 20.40 -4.75 -1.94
C LEU A 242 19.35 -5.50 -1.10
N GLY A 243 18.51 -4.80 -0.32
CA GLY A 243 17.43 -5.42 0.45
C GLY A 243 16.55 -6.32 -0.41
N LEU A 244 16.24 -5.89 -1.65
CA LEU A 244 15.44 -6.69 -2.58
C LEU A 244 16.20 -7.88 -3.17
N PHE A 245 17.49 -7.72 -3.47
CA PHE A 245 18.36 -8.83 -3.88
C PHE A 245 18.36 -9.93 -2.81
N PHE A 246 18.54 -9.55 -1.54
CA PHE A 246 18.53 -10.48 -0.42
C PHE A 246 17.15 -11.07 -0.14
N SER A 247 16.08 -10.31 -0.34
CA SER A 247 14.71 -10.84 -0.24
C SER A 247 14.42 -11.88 -1.34
N GLU A 248 14.97 -11.69 -2.54
CA GLU A 248 14.81 -12.62 -3.65
C GLU A 248 15.65 -13.89 -3.45
N MET A 249 16.80 -13.78 -2.79
CA MET A 249 17.62 -14.92 -2.36
C MET A 249 16.85 -15.88 -1.43
N VAL A 250 15.95 -15.34 -0.62
CA VAL A 250 15.12 -16.11 0.32
C VAL A 250 14.00 -16.86 -0.39
N LYS A 251 13.58 -16.46 -1.60
CA LYS A 251 12.51 -17.13 -2.36
C LYS A 251 12.84 -18.59 -2.57
N LYS A 252 11.83 -19.45 -2.59
CA LYS A 252 11.98 -20.91 -2.59
C LYS A 252 12.89 -21.40 -3.73
N GLU A 253 12.69 -20.85 -4.92
CA GLU A 253 13.40 -21.21 -6.14
C GLU A 253 14.91 -20.95 -6.03
N ASN A 254 15.30 -19.85 -5.39
CA ASN A 254 16.70 -19.50 -5.17
C ASN A 254 17.27 -20.17 -3.91
N ALA A 255 16.49 -20.23 -2.84
CA ALA A 255 16.89 -20.82 -1.57
C ALA A 255 17.29 -22.29 -1.72
N GLU A 256 16.52 -23.08 -2.46
CA GLU A 256 16.82 -24.49 -2.74
C GLU A 256 18.17 -24.67 -3.46
N VAL A 257 18.54 -23.76 -4.36
CA VAL A 257 19.82 -23.79 -5.08
C VAL A 257 20.98 -23.31 -4.20
N LEU A 258 20.71 -22.41 -3.26
CA LEU A 258 21.71 -21.76 -2.43
C LEU A 258 21.90 -22.41 -1.05
N VAL A 259 21.20 -23.51 -0.75
CA VAL A 259 21.19 -24.19 0.55
C VAL A 259 22.59 -24.58 1.06
N ASP A 260 23.50 -24.95 0.15
CA ASP A 260 24.88 -25.32 0.49
C ASP A 260 25.70 -24.13 1.04
N PHE A 261 25.24 -22.90 0.84
CA PHE A 261 25.85 -21.66 1.32
C PHE A 261 25.15 -21.07 2.54
N LYS A 262 24.30 -21.84 3.24
CA LYS A 262 23.53 -21.37 4.40
C LYS A 262 24.40 -20.69 5.48
N VAL A 263 25.64 -21.14 5.67
CA VAL A 263 26.56 -20.56 6.66
C VAL A 263 26.95 -19.13 6.29
N GLN A 264 27.30 -18.91 5.03
CA GLN A 264 27.65 -17.58 4.50
C GLN A 264 26.41 -16.69 4.43
N ILE A 265 25.28 -17.22 3.98
CA ILE A 265 24.00 -16.49 3.89
C ILE A 265 23.54 -15.99 5.26
N ARG A 266 23.78 -16.76 6.33
CA ARG A 266 23.49 -16.34 7.71
C ARG A 266 24.24 -15.07 8.12
N GLU A 267 25.42 -14.82 7.56
CA GLU A 267 26.21 -13.62 7.87
C GLU A 267 25.71 -12.38 7.13
N ILE A 268 24.93 -12.58 6.07
CA ILE A 268 24.38 -11.53 5.23
C ILE A 268 22.98 -11.19 5.72
N LEU A 269 22.06 -12.16 5.75
CA LEU A 269 20.65 -11.93 6.04
C LEU A 269 20.41 -11.51 7.49
N ASP A 270 19.39 -10.69 7.70
CA ASP A 270 18.84 -10.51 9.04
C ASP A 270 18.22 -11.82 9.54
N LYS A 271 18.02 -11.93 10.85
CA LYS A 271 17.56 -13.19 11.47
C LYS A 271 16.21 -13.66 10.95
N ARG A 272 15.28 -12.75 10.63
CA ARG A 272 13.96 -13.12 10.12
C ARG A 272 14.12 -13.72 8.73
N SER A 273 14.80 -13.01 7.83
CA SER A 273 15.06 -13.48 6.47
C SER A 273 15.84 -14.79 6.43
N TYR A 274 16.79 -15.00 7.36
CA TYR A 274 17.52 -16.27 7.46
C TYR A 274 16.63 -17.43 7.92
N VAL A 275 15.71 -17.22 8.88
CA VAL A 275 14.74 -18.26 9.25
C VAL A 275 13.80 -18.56 8.08
N GLU A 276 13.33 -17.54 7.37
CA GLU A 276 12.52 -17.73 6.15
C GLU A 276 13.27 -18.53 5.09
N PHE A 277 14.58 -18.27 4.90
CA PHE A 277 15.45 -19.03 4.01
C PHE A 277 15.53 -20.50 4.42
N LEU A 278 15.78 -20.79 5.71
CA LEU A 278 15.83 -22.18 6.20
C LEU A 278 14.51 -22.93 5.97
N ILE A 279 13.37 -22.29 6.21
CA ILE A 279 12.04 -22.87 5.95
C ILE A 279 11.89 -23.17 4.46
N ASN A 280 12.27 -22.24 3.59
CA ASN A 280 12.17 -22.41 2.15
C ASN A 280 13.11 -23.50 1.61
N CYS A 281 14.24 -23.76 2.28
CA CYS A 281 15.14 -24.89 2.02
C CYS A 281 14.65 -26.23 2.58
N GLY A 282 13.54 -26.28 3.31
CA GLY A 282 13.07 -27.48 4.02
C GLY A 282 13.93 -27.87 5.23
N LEU A 283 14.72 -26.95 5.78
CA LEU A 283 15.56 -27.14 6.97
C LEU A 283 14.78 -26.82 8.25
N ASP A 284 13.60 -27.42 8.38
CA ASP A 284 12.60 -27.12 9.42
C ASP A 284 13.15 -27.21 10.84
N ARG A 285 13.98 -28.23 11.11
CA ARG A 285 14.58 -28.41 12.44
C ARG A 285 15.46 -27.23 12.84
N GLU A 286 16.32 -26.77 11.94
CA GLU A 286 17.23 -25.64 12.20
C GLU A 286 16.42 -24.34 12.34
N ALA A 287 15.38 -24.16 11.52
CA ALA A 287 14.47 -23.03 11.63
C ALA A 287 13.75 -23.01 12.99
N ARG A 288 13.18 -24.14 13.45
CA ARG A 288 12.52 -24.28 14.76
C ARG A 288 13.48 -23.93 15.90
N GLU A 289 14.71 -24.46 15.88
CA GLU A 289 15.72 -24.17 16.90
C GLU A 289 15.99 -22.66 17.02
N LEU A 290 16.07 -21.93 15.90
CA LEU A 290 16.25 -20.48 15.91
C LEU A 290 15.01 -19.70 16.35
N ILE A 291 13.81 -20.14 15.95
CA ILE A 291 12.54 -19.54 16.37
C ILE A 291 12.37 -19.68 17.89
N GLU A 292 12.68 -20.85 18.45
CA GLU A 292 12.50 -21.12 19.88
C GLU A 292 13.54 -20.41 20.75
N VAL A 293 14.80 -20.27 20.29
CA VAL A 293 15.83 -19.49 21.02
C VAL A 293 15.49 -17.99 21.04
N GLY A 294 14.88 -17.46 19.97
CA GLY A 294 14.16 -16.18 19.99
C GLY A 294 14.98 -14.89 20.17
N GLU A 295 16.31 -14.95 20.33
CA GLU A 295 17.11 -13.72 20.49
C GLU A 295 16.92 -12.80 19.27
N SER A 296 16.34 -11.61 19.49
CA SER A 296 16.09 -10.52 18.53
C SER A 296 15.07 -10.77 17.39
N LEU A 297 14.20 -11.77 17.51
CA LEU A 297 12.98 -11.87 16.70
C LEU A 297 11.78 -11.38 17.51
N PHE A 298 10.99 -10.46 16.96
CA PHE A 298 9.72 -10.06 17.58
C PHE A 298 8.76 -11.26 17.68
N ASP A 299 7.99 -11.32 18.78
CA ASP A 299 7.08 -12.42 19.11
C ASP A 299 6.13 -12.80 17.96
N GLU A 300 5.55 -11.80 17.29
CA GLU A 300 4.67 -12.01 16.13
C GLU A 300 5.38 -12.73 14.98
N ASN A 301 6.65 -12.41 14.72
CA ASN A 301 7.44 -13.08 13.69
C ASN A 301 7.75 -14.52 14.08
N ARG A 302 8.07 -14.79 15.37
CA ARG A 302 8.36 -16.15 15.84
C ARG A 302 7.18 -17.08 15.59
N PHE A 303 5.97 -16.68 15.99
CA PHE A 303 4.77 -17.49 15.77
C PHE A 303 4.43 -17.66 14.29
N ARG A 304 4.42 -16.58 13.50
CA ARG A 304 4.08 -16.66 12.05
C ARG A 304 5.07 -17.51 11.26
N LEU A 305 6.36 -17.49 11.61
CA LEU A 305 7.35 -18.36 10.99
C LEU A 305 7.16 -19.82 11.40
N TYR A 306 6.83 -20.09 12.66
CA TYR A 306 6.57 -21.45 13.13
C TYR A 306 5.34 -22.06 12.43
N LEU A 307 4.27 -21.28 12.22
CA LEU A 307 3.08 -21.73 11.49
C LEU A 307 3.39 -22.26 10.08
N ARG A 308 4.44 -21.74 9.42
CA ARG A 308 4.87 -22.23 8.09
C ARG A 308 5.53 -23.60 8.13
N ILE A 309 5.94 -24.06 9.32
CA ILE A 309 6.63 -25.34 9.53
C ILE A 309 5.63 -26.39 10.04
N ASP A 310 4.90 -26.07 11.10
CA ASP A 310 4.02 -27.00 11.81
C ASP A 310 3.01 -26.24 12.65
N GLU A 311 1.75 -26.28 12.20
CA GLU A 311 0.66 -25.52 12.79
C GLU A 311 0.40 -25.90 14.26
N ALA A 312 0.33 -27.20 14.56
CA ALA A 312 0.03 -27.69 15.91
C ALA A 312 1.15 -27.32 16.89
N ALA A 313 2.41 -27.53 16.48
CA ALA A 313 3.56 -27.15 17.30
C ALA A 313 3.66 -25.62 17.50
N ALA A 314 3.30 -24.83 16.49
CA ALA A 314 3.29 -23.37 16.58
C ALA A 314 2.23 -22.86 17.58
N ILE A 315 1.04 -23.47 17.62
CA ILE A 315 -0.01 -23.12 18.58
C ILE A 315 0.45 -23.45 20.01
N GLU A 316 0.99 -24.64 20.25
CA GLU A 316 1.54 -25.03 21.55
C GLU A 316 2.67 -24.09 21.98
N PHE A 317 3.54 -23.71 21.04
CA PHE A 317 4.61 -22.75 21.26
C PHE A 317 4.07 -21.36 21.65
N ALA A 318 3.08 -20.83 20.93
CA ALA A 318 2.47 -19.54 21.26
C ALA A 318 1.83 -19.54 22.64
N GLN A 319 1.15 -20.62 23.03
CA GLN A 319 0.58 -20.76 24.38
C GLN A 319 1.66 -20.80 25.45
N ARG A 320 2.74 -21.56 25.22
CA ARG A 320 3.86 -21.68 26.17
C ARG A 320 4.59 -20.34 26.39
N GLU A 321 4.82 -19.58 25.32
CA GLU A 321 5.56 -18.32 25.37
C GLU A 321 4.68 -17.10 25.69
N GLY A 322 3.36 -17.26 25.78
CA GLY A 322 2.43 -16.16 26.08
C GLY A 322 2.12 -15.25 24.88
N PHE A 323 2.20 -15.76 23.65
CA PHE A 323 1.95 -15.00 22.42
C PHE A 323 0.46 -14.90 22.08
N TYR A 324 -0.37 -14.62 23.09
CA TYR A 324 -1.81 -14.64 22.98
C TYR A 324 -2.34 -13.67 21.94
N SER A 325 -1.76 -12.47 21.82
CA SER A 325 -2.14 -11.51 20.79
C SER A 325 -1.98 -12.06 19.37
N SER A 326 -0.87 -12.77 19.12
CA SER A 326 -0.59 -13.37 17.81
C SER A 326 -1.51 -14.57 17.55
N LEU A 327 -1.78 -15.38 18.58
CA LEU A 327 -2.66 -16.54 18.49
C LEU A 327 -4.13 -16.15 18.26
N ILE A 328 -4.62 -15.13 18.97
CA ILE A 328 -5.96 -14.56 18.79
C ILE A 328 -6.15 -14.03 17.35
N ARG A 329 -5.17 -13.28 16.82
CA ARG A 329 -5.21 -12.81 15.43
C ARG A 329 -5.25 -13.98 14.44
N TYR A 330 -4.45 -15.01 14.66
CA TYR A 330 -4.44 -16.19 13.81
C TYR A 330 -5.80 -16.91 13.80
N TYR A 331 -6.43 -17.11 14.95
CA TYR A 331 -7.78 -17.69 14.99
C TYR A 331 -8.81 -16.82 14.28
N HIS A 332 -8.71 -15.48 14.41
CA HIS A 332 -9.59 -14.57 13.68
C HIS A 332 -9.37 -14.67 12.16
N GLU A 333 -8.12 -14.58 11.70
CA GLU A 333 -7.73 -14.65 10.28
C GLU A 333 -8.14 -15.97 9.61
N THR A 334 -8.22 -17.07 10.37
CA THR A 334 -8.64 -18.39 9.90
C THR A 334 -10.15 -18.65 10.03
N GLY A 335 -10.91 -17.70 10.58
CA GLY A 335 -12.37 -17.80 10.78
C GLY A 335 -12.77 -18.66 11.99
N ALA A 336 -11.82 -19.03 12.84
CA ALA A 336 -12.02 -19.74 14.10
C ALA A 336 -12.54 -18.77 15.20
N HIS A 337 -13.69 -18.14 14.94
CA HIS A 337 -14.22 -17.06 15.79
C HIS A 337 -14.54 -17.51 17.22
N ASN A 338 -14.92 -18.77 17.43
CA ASN A 338 -15.18 -19.29 18.78
C ASN A 338 -13.88 -19.36 19.58
N GLU A 339 -12.82 -19.89 18.96
CA GLU A 339 -11.47 -19.99 19.53
C GLU A 339 -10.87 -18.62 19.81
N THR A 340 -11.11 -17.63 18.93
CA THR A 340 -10.74 -16.22 19.18
C THR A 340 -11.39 -15.70 20.46
N VAL A 341 -12.71 -15.88 20.61
CA VAL A 341 -13.45 -15.36 21.76
C VAL A 341 -13.10 -16.11 23.03
N ASP A 342 -13.04 -17.45 23.00
CA ASP A 342 -12.67 -18.27 24.16
C ASP A 342 -11.28 -17.89 24.69
N LEU A 343 -10.28 -17.79 23.82
CA LEU A 343 -8.93 -17.41 24.21
C LEU A 343 -8.86 -15.96 24.71
N PHE A 344 -9.57 -15.03 24.05
CA PHE A 344 -9.67 -13.66 24.54
C PHE A 344 -10.24 -13.61 25.97
N LEU A 345 -11.32 -14.35 26.23
CA LEU A 345 -11.96 -14.41 27.55
C LEU A 345 -11.07 -15.05 28.61
N GLU A 346 -10.34 -16.11 28.25
CA GLU A 346 -9.33 -16.72 29.12
C GLU A 346 -8.28 -15.69 29.55
N VAL A 347 -7.72 -14.97 28.60
CA VAL A 347 -6.62 -14.03 28.84
C VAL A 347 -7.07 -12.75 29.56
N VAL A 348 -8.22 -12.18 29.18
CA VAL A 348 -8.71 -10.92 29.76
C VAL A 348 -9.26 -11.08 31.18
N ARG A 349 -9.70 -12.29 31.55
CA ARG A 349 -10.21 -12.60 32.90
C ARG A 349 -9.11 -13.06 33.85
N ASP A 350 -7.90 -13.32 33.35
CA ASP A 350 -6.72 -13.55 34.16
C ASP A 350 -5.88 -12.27 34.25
N GLU A 351 -5.89 -11.63 35.43
CA GLU A 351 -5.14 -10.41 35.69
C GLU A 351 -3.62 -10.57 35.43
N THR A 352 -3.08 -11.80 35.50
CA THR A 352 -1.66 -12.06 35.25
C THR A 352 -1.31 -12.15 33.76
N LEU A 353 -2.30 -12.37 32.90
CA LEU A 353 -2.12 -12.53 31.45
C LEU A 353 -2.54 -11.30 30.65
N THR A 354 -3.34 -10.41 31.24
CA THR A 354 -3.90 -9.24 30.55
C THR A 354 -2.84 -8.34 29.90
N ASP A 355 -1.66 -8.20 30.51
CA ASP A 355 -0.54 -7.41 29.97
C ASP A 355 0.07 -8.01 28.68
N GLN A 356 -0.29 -9.24 28.31
CA GLN A 356 0.14 -9.92 27.08
C GLN A 356 -0.78 -9.64 25.88
N LEU A 357 -1.87 -8.90 26.09
CA LEU A 357 -2.74 -8.43 25.02
C LEU A 357 -2.18 -7.19 24.33
N GLY A 358 -2.38 -7.13 23.02
CA GLY A 358 -1.90 -6.05 22.16
C GLY A 358 -2.61 -4.74 22.50
N ARG A 359 -1.88 -3.63 22.38
CA ARG A 359 -2.43 -2.27 22.59
C ARG A 359 -2.94 -1.62 21.29
N SER A 360 -3.08 -2.40 20.23
CA SER A 360 -3.50 -1.91 18.91
C SER A 360 -5.02 -1.85 18.82
N LEU A 361 -5.55 -0.74 18.29
CA LEU A 361 -6.98 -0.61 18.02
C LEU A 361 -7.50 -1.70 17.08
N TYR A 362 -6.73 -2.06 16.06
CA TYR A 362 -7.12 -3.08 15.07
C TYR A 362 -7.30 -4.45 15.73
N PHE A 363 -6.43 -4.81 16.66
CA PHE A 363 -6.50 -6.07 17.39
C PHE A 363 -7.84 -6.24 18.12
N TYR A 364 -8.33 -5.18 18.78
CA TYR A 364 -9.62 -5.23 19.48
C TYR A 364 -10.83 -5.17 18.54
N ARG A 365 -10.68 -4.63 17.32
CA ARG A 365 -11.71 -4.72 16.27
C ARG A 365 -11.86 -6.15 15.74
N ASP A 366 -10.75 -6.87 15.57
CA ASP A 366 -10.77 -8.29 15.16
C ASP A 366 -11.50 -9.16 16.20
N ILE A 367 -11.30 -8.86 17.49
CA ILE A 367 -12.02 -9.51 18.59
C ILE A 367 -13.52 -9.17 18.55
N LEU A 368 -13.88 -7.89 18.38
CA LEU A 368 -15.28 -7.47 18.26
C LEU A 368 -15.99 -8.18 17.11
N ASP A 369 -15.35 -8.24 15.95
CA ASP A 369 -15.89 -8.94 14.78
C ASP A 369 -16.08 -10.43 15.08
N SER A 370 -15.12 -11.07 15.74
CA SER A 370 -15.24 -12.48 16.13
C SER A 370 -16.35 -12.73 17.15
N ILE A 371 -16.58 -11.81 18.09
CA ILE A 371 -17.74 -11.89 19.02
C ILE A 371 -19.06 -11.85 18.24
N LYS A 372 -19.18 -10.99 17.22
CA LYS A 372 -20.39 -10.88 16.40
C LYS A 372 -20.64 -12.10 15.53
N ASN A 373 -19.58 -12.77 15.10
CA ASN A 373 -19.64 -13.92 14.19
C ASN A 373 -19.55 -15.29 14.91
N SER A 374 -19.40 -15.31 16.24
CA SER A 374 -19.30 -16.55 16.99
C SER A 374 -20.66 -17.26 17.09
N GLY A 375 -20.66 -18.54 16.73
CA GLY A 375 -21.86 -19.38 16.73
C GLY A 375 -22.05 -20.25 17.99
N SER A 376 -21.06 -20.28 18.89
CA SER A 376 -21.07 -21.13 20.10
C SER A 376 -21.70 -20.46 21.32
N PHE A 377 -21.75 -19.13 21.37
CA PHE A 377 -22.30 -18.41 22.51
C PHE A 377 -23.80 -18.20 22.38
N ASP A 378 -24.49 -18.38 23.51
CA ASP A 378 -25.83 -17.83 23.66
C ASP A 378 -25.77 -16.31 23.84
N LYS A 379 -26.95 -15.67 23.87
CA LYS A 379 -27.04 -14.21 24.02
C LYS A 379 -26.33 -13.70 25.28
N SER A 380 -26.39 -14.44 26.39
CA SER A 380 -25.74 -14.02 27.64
C SER A 380 -24.22 -14.11 27.54
N GLY A 381 -23.70 -15.10 26.82
CA GLY A 381 -22.27 -15.24 26.54
C GLY A 381 -21.73 -14.08 25.70
N ILE A 382 -22.45 -13.72 24.63
CA ILE A 382 -22.10 -12.57 23.78
C ILE A 382 -22.10 -11.27 24.59
N GLU A 383 -23.14 -11.03 25.39
CA GLU A 383 -23.22 -9.86 26.27
C GLU A 383 -22.06 -9.82 27.29
N GLY A 384 -21.68 -10.97 27.86
CA GLY A 384 -20.51 -11.06 28.73
C GLY A 384 -19.21 -10.70 28.02
N ALA A 385 -18.99 -11.23 26.82
CA ALA A 385 -17.77 -10.98 26.05
C ALA A 385 -17.65 -9.52 25.59
N LEU A 386 -18.74 -8.90 25.14
CA LEU A 386 -18.75 -7.49 24.79
C LEU A 386 -18.46 -6.58 25.99
N ARG A 387 -18.91 -6.96 27.21
CA ARG A 387 -18.59 -6.21 28.43
C ARG A 387 -17.12 -6.30 28.79
N ASP A 388 -16.54 -7.51 28.73
CA ASP A 388 -15.12 -7.70 28.99
C ASP A 388 -14.27 -6.94 27.95
N LEU A 389 -14.66 -6.97 26.68
CA LEU A 389 -14.03 -6.17 25.61
C LEU A 389 -14.13 -4.67 25.87
N PHE A 390 -15.29 -4.17 26.31
CA PHE A 390 -15.45 -2.76 26.67
C PHE A 390 -14.50 -2.35 27.78
N GLU A 391 -14.42 -3.12 28.88
CA GLU A 391 -13.61 -2.74 30.03
C GLU A 391 -12.11 -2.73 29.70
N ILE A 392 -11.61 -3.75 28.99
CA ILE A 392 -10.20 -3.78 28.60
C ILE A 392 -9.88 -2.62 27.65
N CYS A 393 -10.71 -2.38 26.63
CA CYS A 393 -10.52 -1.27 25.70
C CYS A 393 -10.60 0.10 26.41
N TYR A 394 -11.49 0.23 27.39
CA TYR A 394 -11.64 1.45 28.18
C TYR A 394 -10.37 1.75 28.99
N SER A 395 -9.77 0.72 29.61
CA SER A 395 -8.51 0.85 30.34
C SER A 395 -7.31 1.18 29.44
N MET A 396 -7.33 0.72 28.19
CA MET A 396 -6.29 0.98 27.18
C MET A 396 -6.55 2.23 26.33
N GLU A 397 -7.58 3.02 26.66
CA GLU A 397 -7.98 4.22 25.91
C GLU A 397 -8.34 3.97 24.43
N CYS A 398 -8.75 2.74 24.10
CA CYS A 398 -9.27 2.33 22.80
C CYS A 398 -10.78 2.61 22.71
N TYR A 399 -11.16 3.89 22.86
CA TYR A 399 -12.56 4.26 23.02
C TYR A 399 -13.43 4.05 21.79
N ASP A 400 -12.88 4.02 20.57
CA ASP A 400 -13.65 3.68 19.36
C ASP A 400 -14.29 2.28 19.51
N VAL A 401 -13.53 1.26 19.94
CA VAL A 401 -14.08 -0.08 20.17
C VAL A 401 -15.02 -0.12 21.36
N CYS A 402 -14.83 0.76 22.36
CA CYS A 402 -15.78 0.91 23.46
C CYS A 402 -17.14 1.42 22.97
N VAL A 403 -17.15 2.36 22.02
CA VAL A 403 -18.39 2.84 21.39
C VAL A 403 -19.09 1.68 20.66
N ASP A 404 -18.36 0.98 19.78
CA ASP A 404 -18.92 -0.10 18.97
C ASP A 404 -19.47 -1.25 19.84
N SER A 405 -18.69 -1.70 20.82
CA SER A 405 -19.08 -2.79 21.73
C SER A 405 -20.24 -2.39 22.66
N GLY A 406 -20.24 -1.15 23.17
CA GLY A 406 -21.32 -0.64 24.02
C GLY A 406 -22.63 -0.43 23.26
N MET A 407 -22.57 -0.05 21.99
CA MET A 407 -23.76 0.05 21.12
C MET A 407 -24.31 -1.33 20.77
N GLU A 408 -23.45 -2.30 20.45
CA GLU A 408 -23.86 -3.69 20.23
C GLU A 408 -24.52 -4.29 21.48
N LEU A 409 -24.01 -3.98 22.68
CA LEU A 409 -24.64 -4.32 23.95
C LEU A 409 -26.00 -3.65 24.19
N GLY A 410 -26.23 -2.49 23.57
CA GLY A 410 -27.34 -1.61 23.92
C GLY A 410 -27.22 -0.97 25.31
N ASP A 411 -26.04 -1.00 25.95
CA ASP A 411 -25.84 -0.51 27.32
C ASP A 411 -25.44 0.97 27.32
N LYS A 412 -26.46 1.84 27.34
CA LYS A 412 -26.29 3.29 27.38
C LYS A 412 -25.62 3.79 28.67
N GLY A 413 -25.79 3.09 29.79
CA GLY A 413 -25.13 3.43 31.04
C GLY A 413 -23.61 3.23 30.98
N LEU A 414 -23.18 2.18 30.29
CA LEU A 414 -21.77 1.91 30.03
C LEU A 414 -21.16 2.95 29.09
N LEU A 415 -21.84 3.25 27.97
CA LEU A 415 -21.43 4.26 26.99
C LEU A 415 -21.34 5.67 27.58
N ARG A 416 -22.18 6.03 28.56
CA ARG A 416 -22.12 7.32 29.26
C ARG A 416 -20.74 7.64 29.83
N ARG A 417 -19.96 6.61 30.24
CA ARG A 417 -18.58 6.77 30.76
C ARG A 417 -17.63 7.43 29.76
N LEU A 418 -17.96 7.40 28.48
CA LEU A 418 -17.12 7.90 27.39
C LEU A 418 -17.39 9.38 27.05
N ILE A 419 -18.52 9.97 27.47
CA ILE A 419 -18.93 11.33 27.06
C ILE A 419 -17.81 12.35 27.32
N GLY A 420 -17.32 12.40 28.56
CA GLY A 420 -16.30 13.37 28.96
C GLY A 420 -14.85 12.97 28.65
N LYS A 421 -14.62 11.93 27.83
CA LYS A 421 -13.26 11.50 27.48
C LYS A 421 -12.69 12.34 26.35
N ASP A 422 -11.44 12.76 26.51
CA ASP A 422 -10.72 13.51 25.48
C ASP A 422 -10.49 12.65 24.24
N ARG A 423 -10.39 13.32 23.09
CA ARG A 423 -10.10 12.66 21.82
C ARG A 423 -8.68 12.09 21.82
N THR A 424 -8.53 10.88 21.30
CA THR A 424 -7.24 10.22 21.09
C THR A 424 -7.14 9.74 19.63
N ARG A 425 -6.02 9.10 19.25
CA ARG A 425 -5.94 8.41 17.94
C ARG A 425 -6.96 7.28 17.81
N SER A 426 -7.35 6.69 18.94
CA SER A 426 -8.34 5.62 19.08
C SER A 426 -9.68 6.13 19.64
N PHE A 427 -9.91 7.45 19.54
CA PHE A 427 -11.20 8.08 19.81
C PHE A 427 -11.43 9.25 18.87
N GLY A 428 -11.83 8.91 17.65
CA GLY A 428 -12.00 9.85 16.55
C GLY A 428 -13.18 10.81 16.72
N VAL A 429 -13.25 11.83 15.85
CA VAL A 429 -14.40 12.76 15.82
C VAL A 429 -15.68 12.00 15.47
N GLU A 430 -15.61 11.08 14.51
CA GLU A 430 -16.77 10.32 14.03
C GLU A 430 -17.34 9.45 15.14
N SER A 431 -16.53 8.59 15.76
CA SER A 431 -16.97 7.71 16.84
C SER A 431 -17.50 8.50 18.05
N LYS A 432 -16.88 9.65 18.36
CA LYS A 432 -17.37 10.53 19.43
C LYS A 432 -18.72 11.15 19.07
N MET A 433 -18.93 11.56 17.83
CA MET A 433 -20.23 12.07 17.38
C MET A 433 -21.30 10.97 17.36
N GLU A 434 -20.95 9.76 16.94
CA GLU A 434 -21.84 8.59 16.94
C GLU A 434 -22.30 8.26 18.36
N LEU A 435 -21.36 8.20 19.31
CA LEU A 435 -21.64 8.06 20.74
C LEU A 435 -22.63 9.12 21.24
N LEU A 436 -22.35 10.40 20.97
CA LEU A 436 -23.18 11.50 21.46
C LEU A 436 -24.58 11.48 20.84
N SER A 437 -24.68 11.12 19.56
CA SER A 437 -25.98 10.95 18.88
C SER A 437 -26.78 9.79 19.48
N TYR A 438 -26.13 8.66 19.80
CA TYR A 438 -26.80 7.50 20.38
C TYR A 438 -27.32 7.73 21.81
N LEU A 439 -26.62 8.57 22.58
CA LEU A 439 -26.95 8.90 23.96
C LEU A 439 -27.87 10.12 24.11
N LEU A 440 -28.16 10.81 23.00
CA LEU A 440 -28.87 12.08 22.95
C LEU A 440 -30.19 12.08 23.76
N ASP A 441 -31.00 11.03 23.62
CA ASP A 441 -32.33 10.94 24.24
C ASP A 441 -32.29 10.68 25.76
N GLU A 442 -31.25 9.99 26.24
CA GLU A 442 -31.18 9.53 27.63
C GLU A 442 -30.33 10.44 28.52
N TYR A 443 -29.30 11.08 27.94
CA TYR A 443 -28.37 11.96 28.65
C TYR A 443 -28.24 13.34 27.97
N PRO A 444 -29.35 14.06 27.69
CA PRO A 444 -29.33 15.26 26.86
C PRO A 444 -28.46 16.39 27.43
N ASP A 445 -28.40 16.57 28.75
CA ASP A 445 -27.63 17.65 29.38
C ASP A 445 -26.10 17.42 29.26
N GLU A 446 -25.64 16.19 29.52
CA GLU A 446 -24.24 15.80 29.38
C GLU A 446 -23.79 15.86 27.92
N VAL A 447 -24.64 15.33 27.01
CA VAL A 447 -24.41 15.38 25.58
C VAL A 447 -24.37 16.83 25.08
N ALA A 448 -25.27 17.71 25.53
CA ALA A 448 -25.26 19.12 25.18
C ALA A 448 -23.97 19.84 25.62
N GLY A 449 -23.48 19.51 26.82
CA GLY A 449 -22.20 20.02 27.32
C GLY A 449 -21.04 19.60 26.43
N GLU A 450 -20.97 18.31 26.10
CA GLU A 450 -19.87 17.75 25.33
C GLU A 450 -19.89 18.19 23.86
N LEU A 451 -21.07 18.29 23.22
CA LEU A 451 -21.20 18.79 21.86
C LEU A 451 -20.66 20.22 21.73
N LYS A 452 -20.90 21.08 22.74
CA LYS A 452 -20.36 22.44 22.78
C LYS A 452 -18.84 22.45 22.94
N ALA A 453 -18.29 21.58 23.79
CA ALA A 453 -16.85 21.44 23.98
C ALA A 453 -16.16 20.94 22.68
N LEU A 454 -16.70 19.87 22.09
CA LEU A 454 -16.20 19.30 20.84
C LEU A 454 -16.24 20.30 19.68
N ALA A 455 -17.38 20.96 19.48
CA ALA A 455 -17.52 22.01 18.47
C ALA A 455 -16.47 23.12 18.65
N SER A 456 -16.25 23.57 19.89
CA SER A 456 -15.27 24.63 20.18
C SER A 456 -13.86 24.20 19.81
N SER A 457 -13.43 22.99 20.21
CA SER A 457 -12.11 22.44 19.85
C SER A 457 -11.90 22.34 18.34
N LEU A 458 -12.94 21.94 17.60
CA LEU A 458 -12.89 21.75 16.16
C LEU A 458 -12.81 23.08 15.39
N ILE A 459 -13.48 24.12 15.89
CA ILE A 459 -13.39 25.49 15.34
C ILE A 459 -11.97 26.04 15.48
N GLU A 460 -11.28 25.74 16.59
CA GLU A 460 -9.92 26.20 16.82
C GLU A 460 -8.86 25.46 16.01
N ALA A 461 -9.11 24.22 15.60
CA ALA A 461 -8.18 23.43 14.79
C ALA A 461 -7.97 23.97 13.34
N MET A 462 -8.82 24.91 12.89
CA MET A 462 -8.66 25.64 11.61
C MET A 462 -8.58 24.81 10.32
N GLY A 463 -9.20 23.63 10.27
CA GLY A 463 -9.29 22.78 9.07
C GLY A 463 -10.67 22.78 8.40
N GLY A 464 -10.72 22.51 7.09
CA GLY A 464 -11.99 22.36 6.34
C GLY A 464 -12.88 21.26 6.91
N TYR A 465 -12.31 20.06 7.08
CA TYR A 465 -12.96 18.93 7.76
C TYR A 465 -13.40 19.27 9.18
N SER A 466 -12.56 19.98 9.95
CA SER A 466 -12.89 20.37 11.33
C SER A 466 -14.09 21.32 11.39
N TYR A 467 -14.22 22.25 10.44
CA TYR A 467 -15.37 23.15 10.39
C TYR A 467 -16.68 22.45 10.03
N GLU A 468 -16.63 21.46 9.14
CA GLU A 468 -17.78 20.61 8.83
C GLU A 468 -18.27 19.86 10.07
N LYS A 469 -17.35 19.18 10.77
CA LYS A 469 -17.68 18.44 11.99
C LYS A 469 -18.09 19.34 13.15
N ALA A 470 -17.52 20.54 13.25
CA ALA A 470 -17.98 21.53 14.22
C ALA A 470 -19.44 21.92 13.95
N ALA A 471 -19.80 22.16 12.68
CA ALA A 471 -21.18 22.43 12.32
C ALA A 471 -22.09 21.25 12.67
N ASP A 472 -21.69 20.00 12.39
CA ASP A 472 -22.45 18.82 12.80
C ASP A 472 -22.76 18.79 14.29
N CYS A 473 -21.75 19.03 15.14
CA CYS A 473 -21.96 19.11 16.58
C CYS A 473 -23.00 20.17 16.97
N VAL A 474 -22.95 21.35 16.33
CA VAL A 474 -23.91 22.44 16.60
C VAL A 474 -25.31 22.08 16.11
N PHE A 475 -25.45 21.40 14.97
CA PHE A 475 -26.77 21.02 14.46
C PHE A 475 -27.37 19.87 15.26
N LEU A 476 -26.57 18.91 15.72
CA LEU A 476 -27.03 17.87 16.65
C LEU A 476 -27.47 18.48 18.00
N LEU A 477 -26.75 19.48 18.51
CA LEU A 477 -27.15 20.23 19.71
C LEU A 477 -28.55 20.85 19.58
N LYS A 478 -29.00 21.19 18.36
CA LYS A 478 -30.34 21.75 18.13
C LYS A 478 -31.46 20.78 18.48
N GLU A 479 -31.20 19.48 18.45
CA GLU A 479 -32.19 18.44 18.72
C GLU A 479 -32.50 18.31 20.22
N ILE A 480 -31.60 18.80 21.08
CA ILE A 480 -31.69 18.66 22.55
C ILE A 480 -31.95 19.96 23.31
N VAL A 481 -31.64 21.13 22.73
CA VAL A 481 -31.88 22.41 23.39
C VAL A 481 -33.02 23.19 22.74
N SER A 482 -33.61 24.13 23.48
CA SER A 482 -34.65 24.99 22.92
C SER A 482 -34.12 25.81 21.73
N ASP A 483 -34.99 26.15 20.77
CA ASP A 483 -34.60 26.99 19.62
C ASP A 483 -34.00 28.34 20.06
N ALA A 484 -34.47 28.88 21.19
CA ALA A 484 -33.93 30.10 21.78
C ALA A 484 -32.48 29.91 22.27
N ASP A 485 -32.20 28.84 23.00
CA ASP A 485 -30.87 28.52 23.53
C ASP A 485 -29.90 28.18 22.39
N TRP A 486 -30.36 27.41 21.41
CA TRP A 486 -29.58 27.07 20.23
C TRP A 486 -29.18 28.32 19.43
N ARG A 487 -30.15 29.20 19.13
CA ARG A 487 -29.86 30.48 18.46
C ARG A 487 -28.92 31.36 19.28
N GLY A 488 -29.08 31.39 20.60
CA GLY A 488 -28.19 32.10 21.51
C GLY A 488 -26.75 31.59 21.41
N TYR A 489 -26.57 30.27 21.44
CA TYR A 489 -25.26 29.62 21.28
C TYR A 489 -24.63 29.92 19.91
N VAL A 490 -25.36 29.73 18.81
CA VAL A 490 -24.84 30.00 17.45
C VAL A 490 -24.42 31.46 17.28
N LYS A 491 -25.18 32.40 17.85
CA LYS A 491 -24.81 33.83 17.85
C LYS A 491 -23.53 34.08 18.64
N GLY A 492 -23.36 33.44 19.80
CA GLY A 492 -22.13 33.51 20.58
C GLY A 492 -20.91 32.98 19.83
N VAL A 493 -21.05 31.82 19.17
CA VAL A 493 -20.00 31.25 18.30
C VAL A 493 -19.68 32.22 17.15
N TYR A 494 -20.71 32.83 16.53
CA TYR A 494 -20.51 33.85 15.49
C TYR A 494 -19.77 35.08 16.01
N ASP A 495 -20.11 35.55 17.20
CA ASP A 495 -19.48 36.73 17.76
C ASP A 495 -17.98 36.55 17.99
N LEU A 496 -17.58 35.36 18.44
CA LEU A 496 -16.19 34.98 18.69
C LEU A 496 -15.43 34.64 17.38
N HIS A 497 -16.09 33.97 16.43
CA HIS A 497 -15.43 33.35 15.27
C HIS A 497 -15.92 33.87 13.92
N PHE A 498 -16.47 35.09 13.82
CA PHE A 498 -17.03 35.65 12.57
C PHE A 498 -16.05 35.64 11.37
N ARG A 499 -14.73 35.63 11.63
CA ARG A 499 -13.69 35.59 10.58
C ARG A 499 -13.44 34.20 10.00
N LYS A 500 -13.97 33.13 10.61
CA LYS A 500 -13.81 31.75 10.12
C LYS A 500 -14.80 31.49 8.96
N ILE A 501 -14.54 32.08 7.79
CA ILE A 501 -15.48 32.10 6.65
C ILE A 501 -15.93 30.69 6.24
N ASN A 502 -15.04 29.71 6.25
CA ASN A 502 -15.36 28.34 5.85
C ASN A 502 -16.34 27.66 6.82
N LEU A 503 -16.23 27.90 8.14
CA LEU A 503 -17.25 27.49 9.11
C LEU A 503 -18.63 28.03 8.73
N TRP A 504 -18.72 29.34 8.47
CA TRP A 504 -19.99 29.97 8.13
C TRP A 504 -20.55 29.55 6.76
N LYS A 505 -19.70 29.06 5.85
CA LYS A 505 -20.17 28.42 4.62
C LYS A 505 -20.94 27.14 4.93
N GLU A 506 -20.50 26.34 5.91
CA GLU A 506 -21.22 25.12 6.31
C GLU A 506 -22.58 25.44 6.93
N PHE A 507 -22.65 26.42 7.82
CA PHE A 507 -23.94 26.90 8.36
C PHE A 507 -24.87 27.42 7.25
N LYS A 508 -24.33 28.19 6.29
CA LYS A 508 -25.10 28.71 5.16
C LYS A 508 -25.64 27.59 4.27
N ARG A 509 -24.85 26.55 4.00
CA ARG A 509 -25.31 25.36 3.23
C ARG A 509 -26.48 24.67 3.91
N ARG A 510 -26.54 24.72 5.25
CA ARG A 510 -27.60 24.15 6.09
C ARG A 510 -28.73 25.15 6.41
N GLY A 511 -28.84 26.22 5.62
CA GLY A 511 -29.94 27.19 5.70
C GLY A 511 -29.78 28.27 6.77
N VAL A 512 -28.65 28.35 7.49
CA VAL A 512 -28.45 29.30 8.58
C VAL A 512 -27.51 30.41 8.13
N VAL A 513 -28.03 31.64 8.02
CA VAL A 513 -27.22 32.82 7.66
C VAL A 513 -27.16 33.78 8.83
N LEU A 514 -25.94 34.14 9.24
CA LEU A 514 -25.72 35.14 10.29
C LEU A 514 -25.15 36.42 9.70
N LYS A 515 -25.61 37.57 10.21
CA LYS A 515 -25.12 38.90 9.84
C LYS A 515 -24.96 39.74 11.09
N ARG A 516 -23.84 40.47 11.18
CA ARG A 516 -23.67 41.51 12.22
C ARG A 516 -24.19 42.85 11.70
N ARG A 517 -25.16 43.44 12.39
CA ARG A 517 -25.71 44.77 12.10
C ARG A 517 -25.69 45.62 13.37
N LYS A 518 -25.08 46.80 13.30
CA LYS A 518 -24.96 47.75 14.43
C LYS A 518 -24.47 47.09 15.74
N GLY A 519 -23.55 46.13 15.63
CA GLY A 519 -22.98 45.41 16.79
C GLY A 519 -23.83 44.24 17.31
N VAL A 520 -25.00 43.98 16.75
CA VAL A 520 -25.87 42.83 17.10
C VAL A 520 -25.78 41.76 16.02
N VAL A 521 -25.69 40.49 16.42
CA VAL A 521 -25.77 39.34 15.49
C VAL A 521 -27.21 38.93 15.28
N GLU A 522 -27.64 39.04 14.02
CA GLU A 522 -28.94 38.59 13.53
C GLU A 522 -28.78 37.29 12.76
N MET A 523 -29.65 36.32 13.02
CA MET A 523 -29.83 35.15 12.16
C MET A 523 -30.93 35.49 11.16
N VAL A 524 -30.62 35.41 9.86
CA VAL A 524 -31.45 35.87 8.75
C VAL A 524 -31.87 34.67 7.93
N GLY A 525 -33.17 34.34 7.99
CA GLY A 525 -33.71 33.06 7.52
C GLY A 525 -34.18 32.27 8.74
#